data_AF-A0A938VPY6-F1
#
_entry.id   AF-A0A938VPY6-F1
#
_cell.length_a   1.000
_cell.length_b   1.000
_cell.length_c   1.000
_cell.angle_alpha   90.00
_cell.angle_beta   90.00
_cell.angle_gamma   90.00
#
_symmetry.space_group_name_H-M   'P 1'
#
loop_
_entity.id
_entity.type
_entity.pdbx_description
1 polymer ?
#
loop_
_entity_poly.entity_id
_entity_poly.type
_entity_poly.pdbx_seq_one_letter_code
_entity_poly.pdbx_strand_id
1 'polypeptide(L)'
;MGILRDLSAARQIERMKSDFVSLVSHELRTPLSLIKGYASTVLRPGLAIAPDTQDRFLQGISGATDRLAQIINNLLNASRIESGLFVPRLAVASLRAFIEPVVQDLQPQAVGRIALIWDGEPPNVRVDAEQMRLVISNIIGNAIRYAIPHTEHPIVLTVRAVDDGTTILVSDS
;
A
#
# COMPACT_ATOMS: atom_id res chain seq x y z
N MET A 1 26.18 13.16 -32.66
CA MET A 1 26.18 13.06 -31.18
C MET A 1 24.77 13.09 -30.55
N GLY A 2 23.72 13.62 -31.20
CA GLY A 2 22.33 13.56 -30.67
C GLY A 2 21.64 12.20 -30.82
N ILE A 3 21.82 11.53 -31.96
CA ILE A 3 21.13 10.26 -32.30
C ILE A 3 21.49 9.10 -31.34
N LEU A 4 22.73 9.03 -30.85
CA LEU A 4 23.16 8.03 -29.87
C LEU A 4 22.54 8.24 -28.47
N ARG A 5 22.31 9.51 -28.07
CA ARG A 5 21.63 9.84 -26.82
C ARG A 5 20.14 9.48 -26.87
N ASP A 6 19.47 9.77 -27.99
CA ASP A 6 18.06 9.39 -28.18
C ASP A 6 17.84 7.88 -28.18
N LEU A 7 18.73 7.11 -28.84
CA LEU A 7 18.67 5.65 -28.80
C LEU A 7 18.93 5.08 -27.39
N SER A 8 19.79 5.74 -26.60
CA SER A 8 20.08 5.32 -25.23
C SER A 8 18.88 5.58 -24.29
N ALA A 9 18.21 6.72 -24.43
CA ALA A 9 17.04 7.08 -23.65
C ALA A 9 15.84 6.17 -23.98
N ALA A 10 15.57 5.92 -25.26
CA ALA A 10 14.50 5.02 -25.69
C ALA A 10 14.71 3.58 -25.19
N ARG A 11 15.95 3.06 -25.27
CA ARG A 11 16.29 1.73 -24.73
C ARG A 11 16.16 1.66 -23.21
N GLN A 12 16.44 2.75 -22.51
CA GLN A 12 16.28 2.81 -21.06
C GLN A 12 14.80 2.78 -20.67
N ILE A 13 13.93 3.49 -21.41
CA ILE A 13 12.48 3.44 -21.22
C ILE A 13 11.93 2.03 -21.45
N GLU A 14 12.33 1.37 -22.54
CA GLU A 14 11.89 -0.01 -22.82
C GLU A 14 12.36 -1.02 -21.75
N ARG A 15 13.59 -0.86 -21.24
CA ARG A 15 14.08 -1.69 -20.13
C ARG A 15 13.26 -1.48 -18.86
N MET A 16 13.01 -0.22 -18.48
CA MET A 16 12.18 0.10 -17.31
C MET A 16 10.77 -0.49 -17.44
N LYS A 17 10.17 -0.44 -18.63
CA LYS A 17 8.86 -1.03 -18.91
C LYS A 17 8.88 -2.56 -18.80
N SER A 18 9.91 -3.22 -19.33
CA SER A 18 10.09 -4.68 -19.22
C SER A 18 10.30 -5.11 -17.76
N ASP A 19 11.15 -4.40 -17.03
CA ASP A 19 11.42 -4.66 -15.61
C ASP A 19 10.16 -4.47 -14.77
N PHE A 20 9.36 -3.45 -15.08
CA PHE A 20 8.06 -3.21 -14.45
C PHE A 20 7.09 -4.37 -14.68
N VAL A 21 6.93 -4.84 -15.93
CA VAL A 21 6.05 -5.99 -16.24
C VAL A 21 6.53 -7.26 -15.53
N SER A 22 7.84 -7.49 -15.48
CA SER A 22 8.42 -8.63 -14.77
C SER A 22 8.12 -8.55 -13.27
N LEU A 23 8.38 -7.41 -12.64
CA LEU A 23 8.11 -7.16 -11.22
C LEU A 23 6.65 -7.39 -10.87
N VAL A 24 5.72 -6.82 -11.65
CA VAL A 24 4.28 -7.00 -11.46
C VAL A 24 3.90 -8.48 -11.57
N SER A 25 4.43 -9.19 -12.57
CA SER A 25 4.17 -10.62 -12.75
C SER A 25 4.64 -11.45 -11.55
N HIS A 26 5.79 -11.11 -10.96
CA HIS A 26 6.30 -11.74 -9.76
C HIS A 26 5.42 -11.45 -8.54
N GLU A 27 5.06 -10.18 -8.31
CA GLU A 27 4.20 -9.77 -7.19
C GLU A 27 2.81 -10.39 -7.26
N LEU A 28 2.25 -10.62 -8.45
CA LEU A 28 0.97 -11.31 -8.63
C LEU A 28 1.07 -12.83 -8.39
N ARG A 29 2.20 -13.45 -8.77
CA ARG A 29 2.36 -14.92 -8.67
C ARG A 29 2.38 -15.41 -7.23
N THR A 30 2.96 -14.64 -6.32
CA THR A 30 3.09 -15.00 -4.89
C THR A 30 1.72 -15.20 -4.20
N PRO A 31 0.82 -14.20 -4.14
CA PRO A 31 -0.49 -14.39 -3.52
C PRO A 31 -1.34 -15.42 -4.27
N LEU A 32 -1.24 -15.51 -5.60
CA LEU A 32 -1.94 -16.55 -6.36
C LEU A 32 -1.50 -17.97 -5.98
N SER A 33 -0.19 -18.17 -5.74
CA SER A 33 0.36 -19.46 -5.29
C SER A 33 -0.13 -19.83 -3.89
N LEU A 34 -0.26 -18.85 -2.99
CA LEU A 34 -0.84 -19.06 -1.66
C LEU A 34 -2.31 -19.47 -1.73
N ILE A 35 -3.12 -18.75 -2.51
CA ILE A 35 -4.53 -19.08 -2.73
C ILE A 35 -4.67 -20.52 -3.24
N LYS A 36 -3.90 -20.86 -4.28
CA LYS A 36 -3.90 -22.22 -4.86
C LYS A 36 -3.45 -23.26 -3.83
N GLY A 37 -2.42 -22.98 -3.04
CA GLY A 37 -1.91 -23.88 -2.01
C GLY A 37 -2.93 -24.18 -0.92
N TYR A 38 -3.54 -23.15 -0.34
CA TYR A 38 -4.58 -23.30 0.67
C TYR A 38 -5.83 -24.00 0.11
N ALA A 39 -6.33 -23.57 -1.05
CA ALA A 39 -7.47 -24.21 -1.69
C ALA A 39 -7.20 -25.69 -2.01
N SER A 40 -6.01 -26.02 -2.51
CA SER A 40 -5.63 -27.42 -2.80
C SER A 40 -5.56 -28.30 -1.56
N THR A 41 -5.15 -27.73 -0.42
CA THR A 41 -5.14 -28.43 0.87
C THR A 41 -6.56 -28.71 1.34
N VAL A 42 -7.44 -27.71 1.29
CA VAL A 42 -8.85 -27.83 1.70
C VAL A 42 -9.61 -28.84 0.83
N LEU A 43 -9.32 -28.89 -0.47
CA LEU A 43 -9.99 -29.79 -1.41
C LEU A 43 -9.41 -31.22 -1.42
N ARG A 44 -8.34 -31.50 -0.66
CA ARG A 44 -7.64 -32.80 -0.71
C ARG A 44 -8.53 -33.93 -0.15
N PRO A 45 -8.91 -34.92 -0.97
CA PRO A 45 -9.78 -36.00 -0.51
C PRO A 45 -9.14 -36.82 0.62
N GLY A 46 -9.94 -37.19 1.62
CA GLY A 46 -9.50 -38.00 2.76
C GLY A 46 -8.62 -37.28 3.77
N LEU A 47 -8.33 -36.00 3.59
CA LEU A 47 -7.63 -35.19 4.58
C LEU A 47 -8.63 -34.65 5.62
N ALA A 48 -8.53 -35.09 6.86
CA ALA A 48 -9.25 -34.48 7.97
C ALA A 48 -8.52 -33.20 8.40
N ILE A 49 -9.16 -32.05 8.20
CA ILE A 49 -8.65 -30.74 8.61
C ILE A 49 -9.46 -30.30 9.83
N ALA A 50 -8.77 -29.96 10.92
CA ALA A 50 -9.44 -29.39 12.10
C ALA A 50 -10.12 -28.06 11.73
N PRO A 51 -11.29 -27.73 12.30
CA PRO A 51 -12.02 -26.49 11.99
C PRO A 51 -11.16 -25.23 12.06
N ASP A 52 -10.36 -25.08 13.13
CA ASP A 52 -9.46 -23.93 13.30
C ASP A 52 -8.42 -23.80 12.18
N THR A 53 -7.94 -24.93 11.65
CA THR A 53 -6.98 -24.95 10.55
C THR A 53 -7.66 -24.60 9.22
N GLN A 54 -8.90 -25.05 9.03
CA GLN A 54 -9.71 -24.68 7.87
C GLN A 54 -9.97 -23.16 7.86
N ASP A 55 -10.34 -22.60 9.00
CA ASP A 55 -10.56 -21.15 9.15
C ASP A 55 -9.28 -20.35 8.84
N ARG A 56 -8.11 -20.81 9.31
CA ARG A 56 -6.82 -20.20 8.97
C ARG A 56 -6.53 -20.24 7.47
N PHE A 57 -6.86 -21.33 6.77
CA PHE A 57 -6.70 -21.41 5.32
C PHE A 57 -7.64 -20.45 4.59
N LEU A 58 -8.90 -20.35 5.02
CA LEU A 58 -9.87 -19.41 4.45
C LEU A 58 -9.45 -17.95 4.68
N GLN A 59 -8.97 -17.62 5.88
CA GLN A 59 -8.40 -16.30 6.18
C GLN A 59 -7.17 -16.01 5.32
N GLY A 60 -6.29 -17.00 5.13
CA GLY A 60 -5.14 -16.88 4.24
C GLY A 60 -5.51 -16.63 2.79
N ILE A 61 -6.55 -17.29 2.28
CA ILE A 61 -7.12 -17.04 0.94
C ILE A 61 -7.68 -15.62 0.83
N SER A 62 -8.45 -15.18 1.83
CA SER A 62 -9.03 -13.82 1.85
C SER A 62 -7.92 -12.77 1.78
N GLY A 63 -6.93 -12.83 2.69
CA GLY A 63 -5.85 -11.86 2.72
C GLY A 63 -4.99 -11.85 1.45
N ALA A 64 -4.75 -13.02 0.84
CA ALA A 64 -4.05 -13.09 -0.44
C ALA A 64 -4.86 -12.50 -1.60
N THR A 65 -6.19 -12.61 -1.57
CA THR A 65 -7.09 -12.01 -2.56
C THR A 65 -7.13 -10.49 -2.42
N ASP A 66 -7.18 -9.97 -1.19
CA ASP A 66 -7.12 -8.54 -0.91
C ASP A 66 -5.79 -7.93 -1.41
N ARG A 67 -4.67 -8.65 -1.18
CA ARG A 67 -3.36 -8.24 -1.72
C ARG A 67 -3.35 -8.20 -3.25
N LEU A 68 -3.94 -9.19 -3.92
CA LEU A 68 -4.06 -9.19 -5.40
C LEU A 68 -4.86 -7.98 -5.88
N ALA A 69 -6.00 -7.70 -5.25
CA ALA A 69 -6.83 -6.53 -5.58
C ALA A 69 -6.05 -5.23 -5.43
N GLN A 70 -5.25 -5.09 -4.36
CA GLN A 70 -4.38 -3.93 -4.15
C GLN A 70 -3.32 -3.78 -5.26
N ILE A 71 -2.65 -4.87 -5.66
CA ILE A 71 -1.65 -4.83 -6.75
C ILE A 71 -2.30 -4.40 -8.06
N ILE A 72 -3.47 -4.95 -8.39
CA ILE A 72 -4.22 -4.59 -9.60
C ILE A 72 -4.63 -3.11 -9.58
N ASN A 73 -5.16 -2.63 -8.47
CA ASN A 73 -5.54 -1.22 -8.32
C ASN A 73 -4.33 -0.29 -8.47
N ASN A 74 -3.19 -0.64 -7.89
CA ASN A 74 -1.95 0.12 -8.04
C ASN A 74 -1.49 0.17 -9.51
N LEU A 75 -1.59 -0.94 -10.24
CA LEU A 75 -1.27 -1.00 -11.66
C LEU A 75 -2.21 -0.12 -12.51
N LEU A 76 -3.51 -0.18 -12.24
CA LEU A 76 -4.51 0.65 -12.94
C LEU A 76 -4.28 2.14 -12.67
N ASN A 77 -3.97 2.50 -11.42
CA ASN A 77 -3.66 3.88 -11.06
C ASN A 77 -2.36 4.36 -11.73
N ALA A 78 -1.30 3.55 -11.71
CA ALA A 78 -0.05 3.87 -12.39
C ALA A 78 -0.27 4.10 -13.90
N SER A 79 -1.01 3.20 -14.57
CA SER A 79 -1.35 3.34 -15.98
C SER A 79 -2.15 4.61 -16.29
N ARG A 80 -3.09 4.99 -15.43
CA ARG A 80 -3.85 6.25 -15.57
C ARG A 80 -2.97 7.48 -15.39
N ILE A 81 -2.01 7.44 -14.46
CA ILE A 81 -1.06 8.53 -14.23
C ILE A 81 -0.14 8.69 -15.43
N GLU A 82 0.46 7.60 -15.94
CA GLU A 82 1.35 7.62 -17.10
C GLU A 82 0.66 8.08 -18.39
N SER A 83 -0.62 7.72 -18.57
CA SER A 83 -1.41 8.16 -19.72
C SER A 83 -1.97 9.59 -19.58
N GLY A 84 -1.72 10.27 -18.45
CA GLY A 84 -2.28 11.60 -18.17
C GLY A 84 -3.80 11.61 -17.95
N LEU A 85 -4.42 10.44 -17.78
CA LEU A 85 -5.86 10.28 -17.55
C LEU A 85 -6.25 10.30 -16.07
N PHE A 86 -5.26 10.38 -15.18
CA PHE A 86 -5.51 10.51 -13.74
C PHE A 86 -5.97 11.93 -13.41
N VAL A 87 -7.25 12.06 -13.05
CA VAL A 87 -7.84 13.32 -12.59
C VAL A 87 -8.16 13.19 -11.10
N PRO A 88 -7.40 13.84 -10.19
CA PRO A 88 -7.72 13.81 -8.77
C PRO A 88 -9.03 14.54 -8.51
N ARG A 89 -9.90 13.96 -7.68
CA ARG A 89 -11.14 14.58 -7.25
C ARG A 89 -10.87 15.49 -6.06
N LEU A 90 -10.29 16.65 -6.34
CA LEU A 90 -9.94 17.63 -5.31
C LEU A 90 -11.20 18.22 -4.68
N ALA A 91 -11.35 18.03 -3.37
CA ALA A 91 -12.39 18.65 -2.56
C ALA A 91 -11.79 19.13 -1.24
N VAL A 92 -12.46 20.09 -0.59
CA VAL A 92 -12.10 20.45 0.78
C VAL A 92 -12.43 19.27 1.69
N ALA A 93 -11.41 18.71 2.32
CA ALA A 93 -11.52 17.56 3.21
C ALA A 93 -10.79 17.84 4.52
N SER A 94 -11.35 17.33 5.62
CA SER A 94 -10.69 17.37 6.93
C SER A 94 -9.58 16.32 6.97
N LEU A 95 -8.34 16.75 7.26
CA LEU A 95 -7.22 15.84 7.48
C LEU A 95 -7.56 14.78 8.52
N ARG A 96 -8.18 15.20 9.62
CA ARG A 96 -8.60 14.31 10.70
C ARG A 96 -9.51 13.19 10.19
N ALA A 97 -10.52 13.55 9.40
CA ALA A 97 -11.54 12.62 8.91
C ALA A 97 -11.01 11.52 7.99
N PHE A 98 -9.84 11.68 7.37
CA PHE A 98 -9.26 10.64 6.53
C PHE A 98 -7.96 10.04 7.06
N ILE A 99 -7.24 10.70 7.96
CA ILE A 99 -6.02 10.15 8.58
C ILE A 99 -6.36 9.21 9.73
N GLU A 100 -7.31 9.58 10.60
CA GLU A 100 -7.66 8.75 11.77
C GLU A 100 -8.17 7.35 11.39
N PRO A 101 -9.06 7.18 10.40
CA PRO A 101 -9.49 5.84 9.97
C PRO A 101 -8.33 5.00 9.47
N VAL A 102 -7.40 5.58 8.68
CA VAL A 102 -6.24 4.85 8.15
C VAL A 102 -5.34 4.36 9.29
N VAL A 103 -5.10 5.19 10.31
CA VAL A 103 -4.33 4.79 11.48
C VAL A 103 -5.06 3.68 12.24
N GLN A 104 -6.37 3.81 12.47
CA GLN A 104 -7.17 2.79 13.16
C GLN A 104 -7.15 1.44 12.43
N ASP A 105 -7.29 1.44 11.11
CA ASP A 105 -7.26 0.23 10.28
C ASP A 105 -5.90 -0.47 10.30
N LEU A 106 -4.81 0.29 10.46
CA LEU A 106 -3.45 -0.24 10.48
C LEU A 106 -2.93 -0.58 11.89
N GLN A 107 -3.59 -0.12 12.96
CA GLN A 107 -3.20 -0.43 14.34
C GLN A 107 -3.05 -1.94 14.62
N PRO A 108 -3.96 -2.82 14.16
CA PRO A 108 -3.81 -4.27 14.38
C PRO A 108 -2.56 -4.85 13.73
N GLN A 109 -2.17 -4.33 12.55
CA GLN A 109 -0.98 -4.79 11.83
C GLN A 109 0.31 -4.33 12.50
N ALA A 110 0.27 -3.20 13.19
CA ALA A 110 1.38 -2.64 13.96
C ALA A 110 1.43 -3.11 15.43
N VAL A 111 0.60 -4.07 15.83
CA VAL A 111 0.47 -4.52 17.24
C VAL A 111 0.20 -3.34 18.19
N GLY A 112 -0.60 -2.37 17.75
CA GLY A 112 -0.96 -1.19 18.54
C GLY A 112 0.12 -0.10 18.63
N ARG A 113 1.20 -0.19 17.84
CA ARG A 113 2.38 0.69 17.95
C ARG A 113 2.38 1.87 16.98
N ILE A 114 1.22 2.34 16.50
CA ILE A 114 1.15 3.58 15.72
C ILE A 114 0.77 4.73 16.66
N ALA A 115 1.59 5.77 16.72
CA ALA A 115 1.29 7.01 17.43
C ALA A 115 0.95 8.11 16.41
N LEU A 116 -0.28 8.64 16.49
CA LEU A 116 -0.71 9.79 15.70
C LEU A 116 -0.62 11.06 16.54
N ILE A 117 0.18 12.02 16.09
CA ILE A 117 0.43 13.29 16.77
C ILE A 117 -0.08 14.43 15.88
N TRP A 118 -1.02 15.21 16.41
CA TRP A 118 -1.48 16.46 15.81
C TRP A 118 -0.73 17.62 16.45
N ASP A 119 0.13 18.29 15.67
CA ASP A 119 0.82 19.52 16.08
C ASP A 119 -0.03 20.72 15.67
N GLY A 120 -0.96 21.08 16.56
CA GLY A 120 -1.98 22.11 16.33
C GLY A 120 -3.32 21.54 15.84
N GLU A 121 -4.24 22.45 15.51
CA GLU A 121 -5.56 22.06 15.00
C GLU A 121 -5.45 21.61 13.53
N PRO A 122 -5.89 20.39 13.17
CA PRO A 122 -5.80 19.91 11.80
C PRO A 122 -6.62 20.76 10.83
N PRO A 123 -5.99 21.40 9.82
CA PRO A 123 -6.73 22.20 8.86
C PRO A 123 -7.57 21.33 7.93
N ASN A 124 -8.59 21.96 7.33
CA ASN A 124 -9.21 21.44 6.13
C ASN A 124 -8.32 21.77 4.93
N VAL A 125 -8.07 20.80 4.07
CA VAL A 125 -7.19 20.94 2.90
C VAL A 125 -7.92 20.55 1.63
N ARG A 126 -7.54 21.16 0.50
CA ARG A 126 -8.12 20.83 -0.81
C ARG A 126 -7.34 19.68 -1.45
N VAL A 127 -7.82 18.46 -1.28
CA VAL A 127 -7.14 17.21 -1.69
C VAL A 127 -8.15 16.18 -2.21
N ASP A 128 -7.65 15.13 -2.86
CA ASP A 128 -8.44 13.90 -3.06
C ASP A 128 -8.22 13.00 -1.84
N ALA A 129 -9.21 12.96 -0.95
CA ALA A 129 -9.09 12.23 0.31
C ALA A 129 -8.93 10.72 0.12
N GLU A 130 -9.51 10.11 -0.93
CA GLU A 130 -9.32 8.69 -1.21
C GLU A 130 -7.89 8.39 -1.63
N GLN A 131 -7.32 9.23 -2.49
CA GLN A 131 -5.94 9.07 -2.93
C GLN A 131 -4.97 9.32 -1.77
N MET A 132 -5.27 10.29 -0.91
CA MET A 132 -4.44 10.56 0.26
C MET A 132 -4.48 9.41 1.27
N ARG A 133 -5.64 8.77 1.49
CA ARG A 133 -5.73 7.54 2.29
C ARG A 133 -4.82 6.44 1.76
N LEU A 134 -4.80 6.24 0.44
CA LEU A 134 -3.94 5.25 -0.20
C LEU A 134 -2.45 5.58 -0.01
N VAL A 135 -2.05 6.83 -0.20
CA VAL A 135 -0.66 7.28 0.00
C VAL A 135 -0.23 7.04 1.45
N ILE A 136 -1.01 7.50 2.42
CA ILE A 136 -0.70 7.37 3.84
C ILE A 136 -0.65 5.89 4.25
N SER A 137 -1.64 5.10 3.81
CA SER A 137 -1.69 3.65 4.08
C SER A 137 -0.46 2.93 3.52
N ASN A 138 -0.02 3.27 2.30
CA ASN A 138 1.17 2.67 1.70
C ASN A 138 2.46 3.02 2.47
N ILE A 139 2.60 4.27 2.93
CA ILE A 139 3.78 4.72 3.68
C ILE A 139 3.82 4.06 5.06
N ILE A 140 2.72 4.10 5.82
CA ILE A 140 2.64 3.45 7.14
C ILE A 140 2.80 1.94 6.99
N GLY A 141 2.17 1.33 5.98
CA GLY A 141 2.33 -0.09 5.69
C GLY A 141 3.77 -0.48 5.36
N ASN A 142 4.54 0.39 4.70
CA ASN A 142 5.98 0.20 4.54
C ASN A 142 6.70 0.26 5.89
N ALA A 143 6.44 1.28 6.70
CA ALA A 143 7.04 1.40 8.04
C ALA A 143 6.75 0.17 8.91
N ILE A 144 5.52 -0.35 8.92
CA ILE A 144 5.14 -1.59 9.63
C ILE A 144 5.99 -2.77 9.16
N ARG A 145 6.13 -2.94 7.84
CA ARG A 145 6.90 -4.06 7.27
C ARG A 145 8.39 -4.02 7.61
N TYR A 146 8.99 -2.85 7.67
CA TYR A 146 10.45 -2.69 7.81
C TYR A 146 10.91 -2.41 9.25
N ALA A 147 10.10 -1.74 10.08
CA ALA A 147 10.47 -1.35 11.44
C ALA A 147 10.22 -2.46 12.47
N ILE A 148 9.09 -3.15 12.37
CA ILE A 148 8.62 -4.12 13.38
C ILE A 148 9.56 -5.33 13.57
N PRO A 149 10.31 -5.83 12.56
CA PRO A 149 11.28 -6.88 12.80
C PRO A 149 12.49 -6.45 13.64
N HIS A 150 12.71 -5.14 13.84
CA HIS A 150 14.02 -4.62 14.29
C HIS A 150 13.98 -3.63 15.47
N THR A 151 12.83 -3.03 15.84
CA THR A 151 12.81 -2.01 16.90
C THR A 151 11.65 -2.11 17.90
N GLU A 152 11.92 -1.68 19.15
CA GLU A 152 10.94 -1.53 20.23
C GLU A 152 10.08 -0.25 20.09
N HIS A 153 10.43 0.62 19.14
CA HIS A 153 9.85 1.95 19.01
C HIS A 153 8.57 1.97 18.16
N PRO A 154 7.60 2.84 18.52
CA PRO A 154 6.38 3.00 17.76
C PRO A 154 6.61 3.76 16.44
N ILE A 155 5.79 3.46 15.44
CA ILE A 155 5.71 4.25 14.20
C ILE A 155 4.98 5.54 14.54
N VAL A 156 5.62 6.69 14.31
CA VAL A 156 5.07 8.00 14.64
C VAL A 156 4.62 8.71 13.37
N LEU A 157 3.33 9.06 13.32
CA LEU A 157 2.75 9.90 12.29
C LEU A 157 2.48 11.29 12.88
N THR A 158 3.27 12.28 12.48
CA THR A 158 3.12 13.68 12.92
C THR A 158 2.50 14.50 11.81
N VAL A 159 1.43 15.23 12.12
CA VAL A 159 0.78 16.16 11.20
C VAL A 159 0.90 17.57 11.76
N ARG A 160 1.48 18.47 10.98
CA ARG A 160 1.75 19.86 11.38
C ARG A 160 1.34 20.83 10.29
N ALA A 161 0.64 21.90 10.68
CA ALA A 161 0.43 23.05 9.82
C ALA A 161 1.73 23.88 9.67
N VAL A 162 2.05 24.26 8.43
CA VAL A 162 3.18 25.12 8.08
C VAL A 162 2.68 26.30 7.25
N ASP A 163 3.47 27.37 7.13
CA ASP A 163 3.02 28.63 6.53
C ASP A 163 2.38 28.48 5.13
N ASP A 164 2.90 27.55 4.32
CA ASP A 164 2.41 27.27 2.95
C ASP A 164 1.57 25.98 2.82
N GLY A 165 1.14 25.38 3.93
CA GLY A 165 0.29 24.18 3.86
C GLY A 165 0.31 23.26 5.08
N THR A 166 0.43 21.96 4.84
CA THR A 166 0.42 20.94 5.89
C THR A 166 1.45 19.86 5.59
N THR A 167 2.29 19.56 6.57
CA THR A 167 3.28 18.49 6.52
C THR A 167 2.74 17.27 7.24
N ILE A 168 2.85 16.10 6.60
CA ILE A 168 2.56 14.79 7.17
C ILE A 168 3.88 14.01 7.18
N LEU A 169 4.39 13.70 8.37
CA LEU A 169 5.67 13.01 8.57
C LEU A 169 5.43 11.63 9.18
N VAL A 170 5.94 10.58 8.55
CA VAL A 170 6.01 9.23 9.12
C VAL A 170 7.45 8.96 9.53
N SER A 171 7.66 8.55 10.78
CA SER A 171 8.94 8.14 11.32
C SER A 171 8.85 6.72 11.86
N ASP A 172 9.76 5.87 11.40
CA ASP A 172 10.09 4.59 12.00
C ASP A 172 11.53 4.62 12.50
N SER A 173 11.72 4.42 13.81
CA SER A 173 13.04 4.42 14.46
C SER A 173 13.63 3.02 14.50
#